data_AF-A0A383DSS0-F1
#
_entry.id   AF-A0A383DSS0-F1
#
_cell.length_a   1.000
_cell.length_b   1.000
_cell.length_c   1.000
_cell.angle_alpha   90.00
_cell.angle_beta   90.00
_cell.angle_gamma   90.00
#
_symmetry.space_group_name_H-M   'P 1'
#
loop_
_entity.id
_entity.type
_entity.pdbx_description
1 polymer ?
#
loop_
_entity_poly.entity_id
_entity_poly.type
_entity_poly.pdbx_seq_one_letter_code
_entity_poly.pdbx_strand_id
1 'polypeptide(L)'
;MVQRIDKTNAKFELGYWAIRGLGQPIRFLLAHAEVAFSEIRFGVNHDGSVVEEESQDWATHKDTLSLPFPNLPYLIDSSGPNEVRMTQSNAIMRYLARRFDYYGDTTSDIFCIDILQDEAYDFRNAIISTAYTLGTEYEAVFDEFTSITVPRYLDGFENYLSSRRISTHFVGSRVSLVDFILYELI
;
A
#
# COMPACT_ATOMS: atom_id res chain seq x y z
N MET A 1 -16.66 -5.07 -14.94
CA MET A 1 -17.46 -3.91 -14.54
C MET A 1 -16.82 -3.31 -13.29
N VAL A 2 -16.41 -2.04 -13.29
CA VAL A 2 -15.74 -1.41 -12.13
C VAL A 2 -16.76 -1.12 -11.00
N GLN A 3 -16.43 -1.46 -9.75
CA GLN A 3 -17.23 -1.09 -8.58
C GLN A 3 -16.75 0.24 -7.99
N ARG A 4 -17.64 1.23 -7.92
CA ARG A 4 -17.39 2.52 -7.27
C ARG A 4 -18.09 2.57 -5.91
N ILE A 5 -17.35 2.90 -4.86
CA ILE A 5 -17.85 3.08 -3.50
C ILE A 5 -17.64 4.55 -3.14
N ASP A 6 -18.70 5.34 -3.20
CA ASP A 6 -18.64 6.75 -2.86
C ASP A 6 -18.90 6.99 -1.38
N LYS A 7 -18.08 7.86 -0.78
CA LYS A 7 -18.37 8.45 0.53
C LYS A 7 -18.81 9.89 0.36
N THR A 8 -19.82 10.31 1.13
CA THR A 8 -20.28 11.70 1.15
C THR A 8 -19.10 12.63 1.47
N ASN A 9 -18.98 13.73 0.72
CA ASN A 9 -17.88 14.71 0.83
C ASN A 9 -16.47 14.18 0.52
N ALA A 10 -16.34 13.00 -0.10
CA ALA A 10 -15.04 12.50 -0.53
C ALA A 10 -14.36 13.48 -1.49
N LYS A 11 -13.13 13.87 -1.15
CA LYS A 11 -12.23 14.66 -2.00
C LYS A 11 -11.05 13.85 -2.52
N PHE A 12 -10.89 12.65 -2.01
CA PHE A 12 -9.91 11.68 -2.45
C PHE A 12 -10.60 10.57 -3.22
N GLU A 13 -9.97 10.09 -4.29
CA GLU A 13 -10.34 8.86 -4.97
C GLU A 13 -9.14 7.91 -4.96
N LEU A 14 -9.34 6.68 -4.47
CA LEU A 14 -8.35 5.61 -4.49
C LEU A 14 -8.81 4.52 -5.46
N GLY A 15 -8.03 4.24 -6.49
CA GLY A 15 -8.26 3.12 -7.39
C GLY A 15 -7.29 1.98 -7.16
N TYR A 16 -7.82 0.77 -6.97
CA TYR A 16 -7.03 -0.46 -6.85
C TYR A 16 -7.87 -1.70 -7.16
N TRP A 17 -7.20 -2.84 -7.31
CA TRP A 17 -7.87 -4.14 -7.33
C TRP A 17 -8.73 -4.34 -6.07
N ALA A 18 -9.80 -5.12 -6.18
CA ALA A 18 -10.69 -5.47 -5.08
C ALA A 18 -10.09 -6.51 -4.10
N ILE A 19 -8.79 -6.40 -3.87
CA ILE A 19 -8.01 -7.16 -2.89
C ILE A 19 -7.33 -6.17 -1.94
N ARG A 20 -6.68 -6.69 -0.90
CA ARG A 20 -5.87 -5.89 0.02
C ARG A 20 -4.64 -5.31 -0.70
N GLY A 21 -3.65 -6.16 -1.00
CA GLY A 21 -2.49 -5.85 -1.84
C GLY A 21 -1.78 -4.53 -1.46
N LEU A 22 -1.34 -3.79 -2.48
CA LEU A 22 -0.69 -2.47 -2.34
C LEU A 22 -1.66 -1.36 -1.94
N GLY A 23 -2.97 -1.55 -2.15
CA GLY A 23 -4.00 -0.56 -1.82
C GLY A 23 -4.34 -0.51 -0.34
N GLN A 24 -4.15 -1.60 0.40
CA GLN A 24 -4.63 -1.71 1.77
C GLN A 24 -3.95 -0.76 2.78
N PRO A 25 -2.62 -0.55 2.77
CA PRO A 25 -1.99 0.45 3.65
C PRO A 25 -2.53 1.86 3.41
N ILE A 26 -2.86 2.19 2.14
CA ILE A 26 -3.45 3.48 1.75
C ILE A 26 -4.85 3.62 2.35
N ARG A 27 -5.68 2.56 2.28
CA ARG A 27 -7.01 2.53 2.92
C ARG A 27 -6.90 2.72 4.43
N PHE A 28 -5.95 2.06 5.09
CA PHE A 28 -5.72 2.20 6.53
C PHE A 28 -5.34 3.62 6.91
N LEU A 29 -4.39 4.23 6.20
CA LEU A 29 -3.96 5.61 6.49
C LEU A 29 -5.12 6.60 6.31
N LEU A 30 -5.86 6.53 5.20
CA LEU A 30 -7.02 7.40 4.96
C LEU A 30 -8.12 7.21 6.02
N ALA A 31 -8.38 5.97 6.43
CA ALA A 31 -9.35 5.68 7.48
C ALA A 31 -8.89 6.19 8.85
N HIS A 32 -7.62 6.00 9.22
CA HIS A 32 -7.05 6.48 10.48
C HIS A 32 -6.97 8.02 10.52
N ALA A 33 -6.76 8.66 9.38
CA ALA A 33 -6.86 10.11 9.23
C ALA A 33 -8.30 10.65 9.22
N GLU A 34 -9.31 9.76 9.33
CA GLU A 34 -10.73 10.09 9.26
C GLU A 34 -11.13 10.84 7.97
N VAL A 35 -10.42 10.57 6.88
CA VAL A 35 -10.62 11.22 5.58
C VAL A 35 -11.64 10.44 4.76
N ALA A 36 -12.70 11.10 4.32
CA ALA A 36 -13.62 10.54 3.35
C ALA A 36 -12.95 10.41 1.97
N PHE A 37 -13.00 9.22 1.39
CA PHE A 37 -12.51 8.92 0.05
C PHE A 37 -13.50 8.02 -0.70
N SER A 38 -13.58 8.20 -2.02
CA SER A 38 -14.24 7.29 -2.92
C SER A 38 -13.27 6.18 -3.32
N GLU A 39 -13.75 4.95 -3.42
CA GLU A 39 -12.94 3.80 -3.82
C GLU A 39 -13.39 3.27 -5.17
N ILE A 40 -12.43 3.02 -6.05
CA ILE A 40 -12.63 2.39 -7.36
C ILE A 40 -11.98 1.02 -7.32
N ARG A 41 -12.82 -0.02 -7.34
CA ARG A 41 -12.41 -1.41 -7.24
C ARG A 41 -12.52 -2.10 -8.60
N PHE A 42 -11.39 -2.62 -9.07
CA PHE A 42 -11.27 -3.43 -10.27
C PHE A 42 -11.32 -4.93 -9.94
N GLY A 43 -11.73 -5.76 -10.90
CA GLY A 43 -11.75 -7.22 -10.73
C GLY A 43 -12.91 -7.77 -9.90
N VAL A 44 -13.95 -6.98 -9.66
CA VAL A 44 -15.19 -7.41 -8.98
C VAL A 44 -16.43 -7.00 -9.75
N ASN A 45 -17.43 -7.87 -9.75
CA ASN A 45 -18.78 -7.56 -10.20
C ASN A 45 -19.50 -6.63 -9.20
N HIS A 46 -20.62 -6.05 -9.61
CA HIS A 46 -21.43 -5.18 -8.74
C HIS A 46 -21.95 -5.86 -7.47
N ASP A 47 -22.15 -7.19 -7.52
CA ASP A 47 -22.56 -8.01 -6.38
C ASP A 47 -21.39 -8.40 -5.46
N GLY A 48 -20.16 -7.99 -5.79
CA GLY A 48 -18.95 -8.29 -5.03
C GLY A 48 -18.27 -9.61 -5.36
N SER A 49 -18.77 -10.38 -6.34
CA SER A 49 -18.07 -11.58 -6.83
C SER A 49 -16.85 -11.21 -7.68
N VAL A 50 -15.80 -12.03 -7.63
CA VAL A 50 -14.56 -11.81 -8.40
C VAL A 50 -14.80 -12.11 -9.89
N VAL A 51 -14.25 -11.30 -10.78
CA VAL A 51 -14.40 -11.46 -12.23
C VAL A 51 -13.32 -12.41 -12.76
N GLU A 52 -13.67 -13.31 -13.69
CA GLU A 52 -12.70 -14.23 -14.31
C GLU A 52 -11.66 -13.49 -15.18
N GLU A 53 -12.03 -12.38 -15.80
CA GLU A 53 -11.14 -11.51 -16.59
C GLU A 53 -11.03 -10.11 -15.99
N GLU A 54 -10.15 -9.93 -15.00
CA GLU A 54 -9.91 -8.64 -14.34
C GLU A 54 -9.28 -7.58 -15.27
N SER A 55 -8.67 -8.01 -16.39
CA SER A 55 -7.78 -7.18 -17.21
C SER A 55 -8.50 -6.12 -18.05
N GLN A 56 -9.76 -6.37 -18.46
CA GLN A 56 -10.48 -5.49 -19.40
C GLN A 56 -10.96 -4.19 -18.75
N ASP A 57 -11.39 -4.26 -17.50
CA ASP A 57 -11.85 -3.09 -16.73
C ASP A 57 -10.71 -2.10 -16.54
N TRP A 58 -9.55 -2.59 -16.09
CA TRP A 58 -8.37 -1.75 -15.93
C TRP A 58 -7.87 -1.19 -17.27
N ALA A 59 -7.80 -2.01 -18.32
CA ALA A 59 -7.37 -1.58 -19.64
C ALA A 59 -8.21 -0.40 -20.17
N THR A 60 -9.53 -0.44 -19.96
CA THR A 60 -10.44 0.63 -20.39
C THR A 60 -10.31 1.89 -19.51
N HIS A 61 -10.13 1.73 -18.20
CA HIS A 61 -10.06 2.85 -17.26
C HIS A 61 -8.72 3.58 -17.31
N LYS A 62 -7.63 2.86 -17.54
CA LYS A 62 -6.24 3.34 -17.50
C LYS A 62 -6.04 4.64 -18.28
N ASP A 63 -6.55 4.69 -19.50
CA ASP A 63 -6.35 5.83 -20.41
C ASP A 63 -7.17 7.07 -20.03
N THR A 64 -8.20 6.90 -19.19
CA THR A 64 -9.03 8.01 -18.70
C THR A 64 -8.36 8.82 -17.59
N LEU A 65 -7.35 8.25 -16.93
CA LEU A 65 -6.76 8.84 -15.72
C LEU A 65 -5.89 10.08 -16.00
N SER A 66 -5.45 10.27 -17.24
CA SER A 66 -4.55 11.37 -17.63
C SER A 66 -3.26 11.41 -16.80
N LEU A 67 -2.72 10.24 -16.46
CA LEU A 67 -1.48 10.07 -15.70
C LEU A 67 -0.31 9.80 -16.66
N PRO A 68 0.90 10.35 -16.41
CA PRO A 68 2.07 10.05 -17.24
C PRO A 68 2.53 8.59 -17.12
N PHE A 69 2.30 7.96 -15.96
CA PHE A 69 2.64 6.56 -15.69
C PHE A 69 1.43 5.83 -15.08
N PRO A 70 0.38 5.52 -15.88
CA PRO A 70 -0.84 4.91 -15.35
C PRO A 70 -0.57 3.49 -14.84
N ASN A 71 -0.84 3.27 -13.55
CA ASN A 71 -0.72 1.99 -12.87
C ASN A 71 -1.59 1.99 -11.60
N LEU A 72 -1.76 0.82 -11.00
CA LEU A 72 -2.48 0.62 -9.75
C LEU A 72 -1.50 0.36 -8.59
N PRO A 73 -1.75 0.90 -7.38
CA PRO A 73 -2.83 1.84 -7.06
C PRO A 73 -2.58 3.24 -7.65
N TYR A 74 -3.68 3.97 -7.87
CA TYR A 74 -3.67 5.40 -8.16
C TYR A 74 -4.42 6.18 -7.07
N LEU A 75 -4.05 7.45 -6.89
CA LEU A 75 -4.76 8.38 -6.02
C LEU A 75 -5.06 9.68 -6.79
N ILE A 76 -6.28 10.18 -6.67
CA ILE A 76 -6.68 11.52 -7.10
C ILE A 76 -7.08 12.32 -5.87
N ASP A 77 -6.45 13.46 -5.64
CA ASP A 77 -6.76 14.42 -4.58
C ASP A 77 -7.31 15.70 -5.20
N SER A 78 -8.60 15.98 -4.95
CA SER A 78 -9.34 17.17 -5.38
C SER A 78 -9.67 18.13 -4.24
N SER A 79 -9.04 17.95 -3.07
CA SER A 79 -9.28 18.78 -1.88
C SER A 79 -8.53 20.12 -1.91
N GLY A 80 -7.49 20.23 -2.74
CA GLY A 80 -6.69 21.45 -2.90
C GLY A 80 -7.16 22.36 -4.04
N PRO A 81 -6.50 23.51 -4.24
CA PRO A 81 -6.79 24.43 -5.35
C PRO A 81 -6.47 23.82 -6.72
N ASN A 82 -5.52 22.89 -6.77
CA ASN A 82 -5.17 22.11 -7.94
C ASN A 82 -5.38 20.64 -7.62
N GLU A 83 -5.99 19.92 -8.56
CA GLU A 83 -6.11 18.47 -8.48
C GLU A 83 -4.74 17.81 -8.62
N VAL A 84 -4.45 16.85 -7.75
CA VAL A 84 -3.23 16.05 -7.79
C VAL A 84 -3.58 14.63 -8.17
N ARG A 85 -2.94 14.09 -9.21
CA ARG A 85 -3.10 12.71 -9.66
C ARG A 85 -1.76 12.00 -9.58
N MET A 86 -1.72 10.81 -8.99
CA MET A 86 -0.47 10.06 -8.85
C MET A 86 -0.68 8.54 -8.87
N THR A 87 0.40 7.82 -9.16
CA THR A 87 0.54 6.37 -9.04
C THR A 87 1.77 6.08 -8.16
N GLN A 88 2.14 4.80 -8.01
CA GLN A 88 3.19 4.30 -7.10
C GLN A 88 2.75 4.30 -5.64
N SER A 89 2.51 3.11 -5.08
CA SER A 89 2.01 2.93 -3.71
C SER A 89 2.85 3.65 -2.67
N ASN A 90 4.18 3.54 -2.76
CA ASN A 90 5.11 4.19 -1.84
C ASN A 90 5.09 5.73 -1.97
N ALA A 91 4.89 6.27 -3.17
CA ALA A 91 4.75 7.71 -3.37
C ALA A 91 3.41 8.22 -2.81
N ILE A 92 2.32 7.47 -3.02
CA ILE A 92 1.00 7.76 -2.45
C ILE A 92 1.07 7.77 -0.92
N MET A 93 1.67 6.76 -0.30
CA MET A 93 1.84 6.70 1.16
C MET A 93 2.60 7.91 1.70
N ARG A 94 3.76 8.24 1.10
CA ARG A 94 4.53 9.44 1.49
C ARG A 94 3.74 10.74 1.29
N TYR A 95 2.96 10.86 0.22
CA TYR A 95 2.11 12.03 -0.03
C TYR A 95 1.07 12.22 1.07
N LEU A 96 0.30 11.17 1.36
CA LEU A 96 -0.75 11.20 2.38
C LEU A 96 -0.16 11.39 3.78
N ALA A 97 0.99 10.77 4.05
CA ALA A 97 1.68 10.93 5.33
C ALA A 97 2.13 12.37 5.58
N ARG A 98 2.65 13.06 4.56
CA ARG A 98 2.98 14.49 4.71
C ARG A 98 1.73 15.35 4.84
N ARG A 99 0.64 14.97 4.17
CA ARG A 99 -0.62 15.72 4.20
C ARG A 99 -1.35 15.62 5.55
N PHE A 100 -1.27 14.47 6.19
CA PHE A 100 -2.04 14.15 7.40
C PHE A 100 -1.16 13.87 8.63
N ASP A 101 0.11 14.29 8.58
CA ASP A 101 1.04 14.25 9.71
C ASP A 101 1.39 12.82 10.20
N TYR A 102 1.80 11.95 9.28
CA TYR A 102 2.30 10.58 9.54
C TYR A 102 3.74 10.36 9.05
N TYR A 103 4.51 11.45 8.85
CA TYR A 103 5.85 11.39 8.26
C TYR A 103 6.98 11.71 9.25
N GLY A 104 6.72 11.54 10.55
CA GLY A 104 7.70 11.74 11.61
C GLY A 104 7.93 13.21 11.97
N ASP A 105 8.43 13.44 13.18
CA ASP A 105 8.58 14.80 13.73
C ASP A 105 10.01 15.35 13.53
N THR A 106 10.98 14.46 13.33
CA THR A 106 12.40 14.82 13.18
C THR A 106 12.97 14.33 11.86
N THR A 107 14.08 14.94 11.42
CA THR A 107 14.87 14.42 10.29
C THR A 107 15.26 12.96 10.50
N SER A 108 15.48 12.55 11.75
CA SER A 108 15.80 11.16 12.07
C SER A 108 14.63 10.22 11.82
N ASP A 109 13.43 10.64 12.20
CA ASP A 109 12.22 9.86 11.96
C ASP A 109 11.96 9.72 10.46
N ILE A 110 12.12 10.81 9.71
CA ILE A 110 11.89 10.82 8.26
C ILE A 110 12.77 9.79 7.55
N PHE A 111 14.08 9.78 7.80
CA PHE A 111 14.95 8.80 7.11
C PHE A 111 14.67 7.36 7.57
N CYS A 112 14.35 7.13 8.86
CA CYS A 112 13.98 5.80 9.34
C CYS A 112 12.68 5.30 8.68
N ILE A 113 11.70 6.18 8.52
CA ILE A 113 10.45 5.91 7.80
C ILE A 113 10.74 5.51 6.35
N ASP A 114 11.60 6.24 5.66
CA ASP A 114 11.94 5.94 4.27
C ASP A 114 12.64 4.58 4.13
N ILE A 115 13.61 4.27 5.01
CA ILE A 115 14.30 2.97 5.03
C ILE A 115 13.30 1.84 5.28
N LEU A 116 12.49 1.93 6.33
CA LEU A 116 11.54 0.88 6.69
C LEU A 116 10.46 0.66 5.62
N GLN A 117 10.01 1.74 4.97
CA GLN A 117 9.06 1.62 3.87
C GLN A 117 9.66 0.83 2.70
N ASP A 118 10.91 1.12 2.35
CA ASP A 118 11.57 0.48 1.22
C ASP A 118 11.97 -0.98 1.58
N GLU A 119 12.41 -1.27 2.81
CA GLU A 119 12.62 -2.65 3.30
C GLU A 119 11.32 -3.47 3.31
N ALA A 120 10.21 -2.88 3.74
CA ALA A 120 8.89 -3.52 3.68
C ALA A 120 8.46 -3.79 2.23
N TYR A 121 8.83 -2.92 1.30
CA TYR A 121 8.55 -3.11 -0.12
C TYR A 121 9.37 -4.27 -0.71
N ASP A 122 10.64 -4.39 -0.35
CA ASP A 122 11.48 -5.51 -0.76
C ASP A 122 10.96 -6.85 -0.21
N PHE A 123 10.57 -6.90 1.07
CA PHE A 123 9.96 -8.11 1.65
C PHE A 123 8.66 -8.48 0.92
N ARG A 124 7.80 -7.49 0.66
CA ARG A 124 6.57 -7.70 -0.11
C ARG A 124 6.87 -8.26 -1.51
N ASN A 125 7.88 -7.73 -2.21
CA ASN A 125 8.24 -8.23 -3.53
C ASN A 125 8.74 -9.67 -3.47
N ALA A 126 9.44 -10.07 -2.41
CA ALA A 126 9.82 -11.46 -2.19
C ALA A 126 8.59 -12.35 -1.98
N ILE A 127 7.63 -11.94 -1.14
CA ILE A 127 6.35 -12.65 -0.95
C ILE A 127 5.63 -12.82 -2.29
N ILE A 128 5.53 -11.75 -3.08
CA ILE A 128 4.88 -11.77 -4.39
C ILE A 128 5.61 -12.72 -5.34
N SER A 129 6.94 -12.63 -5.45
CA SER A 129 7.73 -13.52 -6.31
C SER A 129 7.51 -14.99 -5.98
N THR A 130 7.46 -15.35 -4.69
CA THR A 130 7.16 -16.71 -4.25
C THR A 130 5.72 -17.10 -4.58
N ALA A 131 4.74 -16.25 -4.28
CA ALA A 131 3.33 -16.54 -4.50
C ALA A 131 2.95 -16.71 -5.98
N TYR A 132 3.66 -16.04 -6.88
CA TYR A 132 3.45 -16.14 -8.33
C TYR A 132 4.33 -17.20 -9.01
N THR A 133 5.06 -18.03 -8.25
CA THR A 133 5.77 -19.19 -8.80
C THR A 133 4.76 -20.28 -9.18
N LEU A 134 4.75 -20.69 -10.44
CA LEU A 134 3.82 -21.68 -10.97
C LEU A 134 4.50 -23.03 -11.22
N GLY A 135 3.76 -24.12 -11.03
CA GLY A 135 4.23 -25.47 -11.36
C GLY A 135 5.05 -26.13 -10.25
N THR A 136 5.86 -27.11 -10.63
CA THR A 136 6.54 -28.01 -9.70
C THR A 136 7.66 -27.36 -8.88
N GLU A 137 8.12 -26.17 -9.26
CA GLU A 137 9.19 -25.45 -8.55
C GLU A 137 8.67 -24.70 -7.30
N TYR A 138 7.35 -24.52 -7.16
CA TYR A 138 6.77 -23.76 -6.06
C TYR A 138 7.19 -24.26 -4.68
N GLU A 139 7.21 -25.58 -4.47
CA GLU A 139 7.57 -26.18 -3.17
C GLU A 139 9.01 -25.80 -2.76
N ALA A 140 9.97 -25.92 -3.69
CA ALA A 140 11.36 -25.55 -3.43
C ALA A 140 11.55 -24.05 -3.19
N VAL A 141 10.87 -23.19 -3.97
CA VAL A 141 10.91 -21.73 -3.79
C VAL A 141 10.25 -21.31 -2.48
N PHE A 142 9.17 -21.97 -2.08
CA PHE A 142 8.49 -21.72 -0.82
C PHE A 142 9.34 -22.16 0.38
N ASP A 143 10.03 -23.30 0.28
CA ASP A 143 10.97 -23.77 1.31
C ASP A 143 12.15 -22.80 1.49
N GLU A 144 12.72 -22.29 0.40
CA GLU A 144 13.77 -21.26 0.45
C GLU A 144 13.24 -19.95 1.07
N PHE A 145 12.07 -19.49 0.61
CA PHE A 145 11.43 -18.27 1.12
C PHE A 145 11.18 -18.37 2.64
N THR A 146 10.63 -19.48 3.11
CA THR A 146 10.32 -19.68 4.54
C THR A 146 11.57 -19.90 5.39
N SER A 147 12.60 -20.55 4.86
CA SER A 147 13.83 -20.87 5.62
C SER A 147 14.85 -19.73 5.64
N ILE A 148 14.83 -18.85 4.63
CA ILE A 148 15.85 -17.81 4.46
C ILE A 148 15.23 -16.41 4.47
N THR A 149 14.24 -16.17 3.60
CA THR A 149 13.71 -14.81 3.39
C THR A 149 12.86 -14.34 4.57
N VAL A 150 11.95 -15.18 5.07
CA VAL A 150 11.08 -14.82 6.21
C VAL A 150 11.90 -14.47 7.45
N PRO A 151 12.85 -15.30 7.92
CA PRO A 151 13.70 -14.94 9.07
C PRO A 151 14.49 -13.66 8.83
N ARG A 152 15.10 -13.49 7.63
CA ARG A 152 15.87 -12.28 7.30
C ARG A 152 15.08 -11.00 7.56
N TYR A 153 13.83 -10.94 7.09
CA TYR A 153 13.01 -9.73 7.21
C TYR A 153 12.33 -9.61 8.58
N LEU A 154 11.70 -10.67 9.08
CA LEU A 154 10.97 -10.60 10.35
C LEU A 154 11.93 -10.38 11.54
N ASP A 155 13.08 -11.08 11.58
CA ASP A 155 14.09 -10.83 12.60
C ASP A 155 14.67 -9.41 12.45
N GLY A 156 14.80 -8.92 11.22
CA GLY A 156 15.25 -7.56 10.94
C GLY A 156 14.30 -6.51 11.54
N PHE A 157 13.00 -6.64 11.29
CA PHE A 157 11.98 -5.74 11.83
C PHE A 157 11.86 -5.86 13.36
N GLU A 158 11.91 -7.08 13.91
CA GLU A 158 11.87 -7.33 15.34
C GLU A 158 13.09 -6.74 16.06
N ASN A 159 14.31 -6.99 15.55
CA ASN A 159 15.54 -6.42 16.11
C ASN A 159 15.55 -4.90 16.02
N TYR A 160 15.08 -4.35 14.90
CA TYR A 160 14.92 -2.92 14.77
C TYR A 160 13.98 -2.36 15.85
N LEU A 161 12.78 -2.92 16.02
CA LEU A 161 11.83 -2.50 17.05
C LEU A 161 12.37 -2.66 18.48
N SER A 162 12.99 -3.80 18.79
CA SER A 162 13.46 -4.14 20.14
C SER A 162 14.67 -3.29 20.57
N SER A 163 15.48 -2.82 19.62
CA SER A 163 16.62 -1.93 19.87
C SER A 163 16.23 -0.48 20.19
N ARG A 164 14.97 -0.09 19.96
CA ARG A 164 14.50 1.28 20.18
C ARG A 164 14.14 1.53 21.64
N ARG A 165 14.44 2.75 22.11
CA ARG A 165 14.04 3.21 23.45
C ARG A 165 12.52 3.28 23.62
N ILE A 166 11.80 3.64 22.56
CA ILE A 166 10.33 3.66 22.50
C ILE A 166 9.94 2.71 21.37
N SER A 167 9.29 1.60 21.70
CA SER A 167 8.93 0.52 20.77
C SER A 167 7.42 0.34 20.61
N THR A 168 6.61 1.32 21.03
CA THR A 168 5.16 1.31 20.84
C THR A 168 4.72 1.52 19.38
N HIS A 169 5.62 2.04 18.55
CA HIS A 169 5.47 2.27 17.11
C HIS A 169 6.80 1.96 16.43
N PHE A 170 6.82 1.82 15.10
CA PHE A 170 8.06 1.59 14.36
C PHE A 170 9.00 2.80 14.35
N VAL A 171 8.47 4.03 14.32
CA VAL A 171 9.29 5.25 14.32
C VAL A 171 8.71 6.29 15.26
N GLY A 172 9.57 7.16 15.83
CA GLY A 172 9.16 8.18 16.79
C GLY A 172 8.40 7.61 18.00
N SER A 173 7.38 8.36 18.43
CA SER A 173 6.50 8.03 19.57
C SER A 173 5.00 7.94 19.19
N ARG A 174 4.70 8.05 17.89
CA ARG A 174 3.36 8.15 17.31
C ARG A 174 3.28 7.31 16.04
N VAL A 175 2.06 6.97 15.63
CA VAL A 175 1.80 6.27 14.37
C VAL A 175 2.38 7.06 13.19
N SER A 176 3.01 6.34 12.28
CA SER A 176 3.61 6.83 11.05
C SER A 176 3.19 5.97 9.87
N LEU A 177 3.57 6.37 8.65
CA LEU A 177 3.16 5.62 7.46
C LEU A 177 3.60 4.15 7.48
N VAL A 178 4.74 3.84 8.12
CA VAL A 178 5.32 2.50 8.12
C VAL A 178 4.53 1.55 9.01
N ASP A 179 3.87 2.06 10.05
CA ASP A 179 3.00 1.25 10.91
C ASP A 179 1.82 0.68 10.09
N PHE A 180 1.22 1.47 9.17
CA PHE A 180 0.16 0.98 8.28
C PHE A 180 0.65 -0.07 7.27
N ILE A 181 1.89 0.08 6.79
CA ILE A 181 2.48 -0.83 5.80
C ILE A 181 2.82 -2.16 6.45
N LEU A 182 3.49 -2.12 7.61
CA LEU A 182 3.94 -3.32 8.32
C LEU A 182 2.78 -4.06 8.98
N TYR A 183 1.76 -3.35 9.48
CA TYR A 183 0.52 -3.98 9.96
C TYR A 183 -0.25 -4.73 8.86
N GLU A 184 -0.15 -4.28 7.62
CA GLU A 184 -0.74 -5.02 6.48
C GLU A 184 0.13 -6.22 6.06
N LEU A 185 1.45 -6.07 6.14
CA LEU A 185 2.42 -6.99 5.55
C LEU A 185 2.70 -8.22 6.41
N ILE A 186 2.68 -8.07 7.74
CA ILE A 186 3.04 -9.08 8.73
C ILE A 186 1.77 -9.63 9.38
#